data_AF-A0A359KRD2-F1
#
_entry.id   AF-A0A359KRD2-F1
#
_cell.length_a   1.000
_cell.length_b   1.000
_cell.length_c   1.000
_cell.angle_alpha   90.00
_cell.angle_beta   90.00
_cell.angle_gamma   90.00
#
_symmetry.space_group_name_H-M   'P 1'
#
loop_
_entity.id
_entity.type
_entity.pdbx_description
1 polymer ?
#
loop_
_entity_poly.entity_id
_entity_poly.type
_entity_poly.pdbx_seq_one_letter_code
_entity_poly.pdbx_strand_id
1 'polypeptide(L)'
;MKVRRNISKSVRFAVFARDQFTCCYCGRRADAVELHVDHVVPVSAGGTNEMTNLRTACIECNLGKGSMRGVTPPKAEGVTAIVGLCFHSFTEDGQIEWQGRISAYDKASDSYVCDLLSWVDGAASNVVIVPAATIGSFALYRSDYDMRRAYADHTGISASDFEDMETWLSVLSGRGAA
;
A
#
# COMPACT_ATOMS: atom_id res chain seq x y z
N MET A 1 -33.19 4.50 4.94
CA MET A 1 -31.99 3.91 5.57
C MET A 1 -31.35 2.95 4.59
N LYS A 2 -30.08 3.14 4.21
CA LYS A 2 -29.35 2.13 3.40
C LYS A 2 -29.08 0.92 4.31
N VAL A 3 -29.63 -0.25 3.96
CA VAL A 3 -29.40 -1.50 4.68
C VAL A 3 -27.92 -1.84 4.60
N ARG A 4 -27.26 -1.98 5.75
CA ARG A 4 -25.84 -2.35 5.82
C ARG A 4 -25.71 -3.81 5.37
N ARG A 5 -25.25 -4.03 4.14
CA ARG A 5 -24.97 -5.38 3.64
C ARG A 5 -23.75 -5.93 4.36
N ASN A 6 -23.88 -7.10 4.97
CA ASN A 6 -22.76 -7.76 5.63
C ASN A 6 -21.66 -8.10 4.61
N ILE A 7 -20.40 -7.93 5.01
CA ILE A 7 -19.25 -8.42 4.25
C ILE A 7 -19.13 -9.91 4.52
N SER A 8 -19.09 -10.74 3.47
CA SER A 8 -18.97 -12.19 3.63
C SER A 8 -17.63 -12.55 4.28
N LYS A 9 -17.57 -13.71 4.96
CA LYS A 9 -16.31 -14.20 5.55
C LYS A 9 -15.20 -14.36 4.51
N SER A 10 -15.53 -14.80 3.29
CA SER A 10 -14.58 -14.93 2.18
C SER A 10 -13.97 -13.58 1.79
N VAL A 11 -14.79 -12.54 1.65
CA VAL A 11 -14.29 -11.20 1.34
C VAL A 11 -13.44 -10.64 2.49
N ARG A 12 -13.85 -10.84 3.74
CA ARG A 12 -13.04 -10.40 4.90
C ARG A 12 -11.66 -11.06 4.91
N PHE A 13 -11.61 -12.36 4.66
CA PHE A 13 -10.35 -13.08 4.56
C PHE A 13 -9.50 -12.58 3.38
N ALA A 14 -10.10 -12.34 2.21
CA ALA A 14 -9.39 -11.79 1.06
C ALA A 14 -8.80 -10.40 1.35
N VAL A 15 -9.52 -9.54 2.09
CA VAL A 15 -9.02 -8.24 2.54
C VAL A 15 -7.80 -8.41 3.44
N PHE A 16 -7.89 -9.28 4.44
CA PHE A 16 -6.79 -9.54 5.36
C PHE A 16 -5.58 -10.16 4.65
N ALA A 17 -5.79 -11.12 3.75
CA ALA A 17 -4.74 -11.74 2.98
C ALA A 17 -4.02 -10.73 2.06
N ARG A 18 -4.77 -9.87 1.35
CA ARG A 18 -4.22 -8.78 0.53
C ARG A 18 -3.34 -7.85 1.37
N ASP A 19 -3.79 -7.49 2.55
CA ASP A 19 -3.09 -6.56 3.44
C ASP A 19 -2.09 -7.27 4.38
N GLN A 20 -1.77 -8.55 4.11
CA GLN A 20 -0.83 -9.38 4.89
C GLN A 20 -1.12 -9.39 6.40
N PHE A 21 -2.39 -9.42 6.78
CA PHE A 21 -2.83 -9.40 8.17
C PHE A 21 -2.21 -8.24 8.96
N THR A 22 -2.13 -7.07 8.32
CA THR A 22 -1.50 -5.87 8.86
C THR A 22 -2.46 -4.69 8.74
N CYS A 23 -2.59 -3.89 9.79
CA CYS A 23 -3.38 -2.66 9.77
C CYS A 23 -2.80 -1.67 8.74
N CYS A 24 -3.59 -1.28 7.75
CA CYS A 24 -3.20 -0.34 6.70
C CYS A 24 -2.98 1.09 7.21
N TYR A 25 -3.36 1.39 8.45
CA TYR A 25 -3.25 2.73 9.03
C TYR A 25 -2.04 2.90 9.95
N CYS A 26 -1.71 1.88 10.74
CA CYS A 26 -0.64 1.96 11.75
C CYS A 26 0.42 0.88 11.63
N GLY A 27 0.32 -0.03 10.66
CA GLY A 27 1.30 -1.09 10.43
C GLY A 27 1.31 -2.22 11.46
N ARG A 28 0.47 -2.17 12.51
CA ARG A 28 0.38 -3.25 13.51
C ARG A 28 -0.26 -4.52 12.93
N ARG A 29 0.34 -5.68 13.23
CA ARG A 29 -0.02 -7.00 12.72
C ARG A 29 -1.03 -7.72 13.63
N ALA A 30 -1.65 -8.80 13.10
CA ALA A 30 -2.70 -9.56 13.79
C ALA A 30 -2.27 -10.24 15.10
N ASP A 31 -0.98 -10.40 15.34
CA ASP A 31 -0.40 -10.89 16.60
C ASP A 31 -0.40 -9.84 17.72
N ALA A 32 -0.31 -8.55 17.35
CA ALA A 32 -0.26 -7.43 18.28
C ALA A 32 -1.62 -6.75 18.48
N VAL A 33 -2.53 -6.82 17.50
CA VAL A 33 -3.82 -6.14 17.53
C VAL A 33 -4.94 -6.95 16.89
N GLU A 34 -6.16 -6.73 17.36
CA GLU A 34 -7.35 -7.26 16.68
C GLU A 34 -7.62 -6.47 15.39
N LEU A 35 -7.76 -7.19 14.28
CA LEU A 35 -7.99 -6.63 12.95
C LEU A 35 -9.44 -6.77 12.51
N HIS A 36 -9.92 -5.73 11.85
CA HIS A 36 -11.23 -5.64 11.25
C HIS A 36 -11.13 -5.13 9.82
N VAL A 37 -12.20 -5.34 9.06
CA VAL A 37 -12.36 -4.72 7.76
C VAL A 37 -13.04 -3.37 7.96
N ASP A 38 -12.36 -2.32 7.53
CA ASP A 38 -12.85 -0.95 7.49
C ASP A 38 -13.21 -0.54 6.05
N HIS A 39 -14.24 0.30 5.93
CA HIS A 39 -14.70 0.87 4.67
C HIS A 39 -14.05 2.25 4.48
N VAL A 40 -13.11 2.40 3.55
CA VAL A 40 -12.42 3.69 3.27
C VAL A 40 -13.42 4.85 3.20
N VAL A 41 -14.42 4.73 2.35
CA VAL A 41 -15.64 5.55 2.37
C VAL A 41 -16.69 4.87 3.26
N PRO A 42 -17.15 5.50 4.36
CA PRO A 42 -18.16 4.91 5.24
C PRO A 42 -19.45 4.57 4.49
N VAL A 43 -20.13 3.50 4.93
CA VAL A 43 -21.44 3.10 4.38
C VAL A 43 -22.48 4.22 4.51
N SER A 44 -22.42 5.01 5.59
CA SER A 44 -23.28 6.18 5.80
C SER A 44 -23.09 7.27 4.76
N ALA A 45 -21.90 7.36 4.15
CA ALA A 45 -21.56 8.28 3.07
C ALA A 45 -21.70 7.62 1.67
N GLY A 46 -22.22 6.39 1.60
CA GLY A 46 -22.47 5.69 0.35
C GLY A 46 -21.36 4.74 -0.11
N GLY A 47 -20.36 4.46 0.72
CA GLY A 47 -19.31 3.50 0.39
C GLY A 47 -19.81 2.09 0.11
N THR A 48 -19.15 1.41 -0.83
CA THR A 48 -19.48 0.07 -1.32
C THR A 48 -18.72 -1.02 -0.53
N ASN A 49 -19.15 -2.28 -0.67
CA ASN A 49 -18.39 -3.45 -0.17
C ASN A 49 -17.37 -3.95 -1.21
N GLU A 50 -17.03 -3.13 -2.19
CA GLU A 50 -16.04 -3.49 -3.21
C GLU A 50 -14.65 -3.52 -2.60
N MET A 51 -13.80 -4.42 -3.10
CA MET A 51 -12.46 -4.65 -2.58
C MET A 51 -11.60 -3.37 -2.55
N THR A 52 -11.84 -2.47 -3.50
CA THR A 52 -11.21 -1.14 -3.58
C THR A 52 -11.53 -0.26 -2.36
N ASN A 53 -12.76 -0.34 -1.83
CA ASN A 53 -13.24 0.44 -0.69
C ASN A 53 -13.00 -0.25 0.67
N LEU A 54 -12.43 -1.46 0.71
CA LEU A 54 -12.16 -2.20 1.96
C LEU A 54 -10.68 -2.17 2.32
N ARG A 55 -10.36 -2.02 3.61
CA ARG A 55 -9.01 -2.06 4.19
C ARG A 55 -8.96 -2.84 5.50
N THR A 56 -7.81 -3.43 5.80
CA THR A 56 -7.53 -4.02 7.10
C THR A 56 -7.18 -2.92 8.11
N ALA A 57 -7.85 -2.89 9.25
CA ALA A 57 -7.68 -1.86 10.26
C ALA A 57 -7.72 -2.47 11.66
N CYS A 58 -6.83 -2.04 12.55
CA CYS A 58 -6.94 -2.40 13.95
C CYS A 58 -8.13 -1.71 14.62
N ILE A 59 -8.64 -2.26 15.72
CA ILE A 59 -9.79 -1.70 16.45
C ILE A 59 -9.59 -0.23 16.82
N GLU A 60 -8.40 0.16 17.27
CA GLU A 60 -8.08 1.54 17.66
C GLU A 60 -8.16 2.51 16.47
N CYS A 61 -7.59 2.14 15.32
CA CYS A 61 -7.65 2.96 14.10
C CYS A 61 -9.08 3.03 13.54
N ASN A 62 -9.80 1.90 13.56
CA ASN A 62 -11.17 1.82 13.08
C ASN A 62 -12.13 2.66 13.95
N LEU A 63 -11.97 2.62 15.27
CA LEU A 63 -12.77 3.44 16.22
C LEU A 63 -12.37 4.91 16.17
N GLY A 64 -11.08 5.22 16.01
CA GLY A 64 -10.58 6.60 15.84
C GLY A 64 -11.17 7.33 14.62
N LYS A 65 -11.61 6.56 13.60
CA LYS A 65 -12.32 7.08 12.44
C LYS A 65 -13.76 7.54 12.75
N GLY A 66 -14.31 7.14 13.89
CA GLY A 66 -15.72 7.32 14.28
C GLY A 66 -16.25 8.75 14.34
N SER A 67 -15.40 9.77 14.22
CA SER A 67 -15.81 11.20 14.18
C SER A 67 -15.14 12.03 13.11
N MET A 68 -14.24 11.46 12.29
CA MET A 68 -13.45 12.21 11.32
C MET A 68 -13.92 11.85 9.90
N ARG A 69 -14.78 12.70 9.33
CA ARG A 69 -15.01 12.71 7.88
C ARG A 69 -13.68 13.08 7.22
N GLY A 70 -13.18 12.22 6.34
CA GLY A 70 -11.95 12.47 5.62
C GLY A 70 -10.74 12.49 6.56
N VAL A 71 -10.36 11.33 7.09
CA VAL A 71 -8.99 11.13 7.54
C VAL A 71 -8.10 11.26 6.30
N THR A 72 -7.72 12.49 6.00
CA THR A 72 -6.45 12.83 5.35
C THR A 72 -5.38 12.12 6.18
N PRO A 73 -4.42 11.40 5.57
CA PRO A 73 -3.27 10.91 6.31
C PRO A 73 -2.67 12.07 7.10
N PRO A 74 -2.16 11.83 8.32
CA PRO A 74 -1.56 12.88 9.11
C PRO A 74 -0.60 13.69 8.24
N LYS A 75 -0.79 15.02 8.21
CA LYS A 75 0.24 15.95 7.74
C LYS A 75 1.49 15.62 8.55
N ALA A 76 2.58 15.38 7.83
CA ALA A 76 3.84 14.88 8.38
C ALA A 76 4.39 15.78 9.47
N GLU A 77 4.23 15.37 10.73
CA GLU A 77 5.16 15.67 11.81
C GLU A 77 5.36 14.37 12.58
N GLY A 78 6.50 13.71 12.32
CA GLY A 78 6.87 12.42 12.90
C GLY A 78 7.20 11.36 11.84
N VAL A 79 8.49 11.04 11.74
CA VAL A 79 9.22 10.18 10.79
C VAL A 79 8.79 8.68 10.85
N THR A 80 7.64 8.36 11.46
CA THR A 80 7.09 6.99 11.52
C THR A 80 5.81 6.83 10.71
N ALA A 81 5.18 7.93 10.27
CA ALA A 81 3.89 7.92 9.57
C ALA A 81 3.96 7.34 8.13
N ILE A 82 5.16 7.13 7.60
CA ILE A 82 5.37 6.62 6.23
C ILE A 82 5.74 5.12 6.20
N VAL A 83 5.94 4.50 7.37
CA VAL A 83 6.10 3.04 7.45
C VAL A 83 4.83 2.38 6.92
N GLY A 84 5.00 1.45 6.00
CA GLY A 84 3.94 0.76 5.28
C GLY A 84 3.64 1.34 3.91
N LEU A 85 4.15 2.52 3.55
CA LEU A 85 4.02 3.10 2.21
C LEU A 85 4.92 2.38 1.21
N CYS A 86 4.41 2.24 -0.01
CA CYS A 86 5.19 1.84 -1.17
C CYS A 86 5.98 3.03 -1.71
N PHE A 87 7.06 2.80 -2.45
CA PHE A 87 7.86 3.89 -3.01
C PHE A 87 8.46 3.59 -4.36
N HIS A 88 8.79 4.65 -5.09
CA HIS A 88 9.78 4.67 -6.15
C HIS A 88 10.93 5.62 -5.80
N SER A 89 12.17 5.18 -6.04
CA SER A 89 13.34 6.06 -6.12
C SER A 89 13.68 6.33 -7.59
N PHE A 90 14.48 7.36 -7.84
CA PHE A 90 14.81 7.79 -9.19
C PHE A 90 16.30 8.05 -9.33
N THR A 91 16.85 7.70 -10.49
CA THR A 91 18.19 8.14 -10.91
C THR A 91 18.18 9.65 -11.22
N GLU A 92 19.36 10.23 -11.42
CA GLU A 92 19.49 11.64 -11.84
C GLU A 92 18.80 11.93 -13.19
N ASP A 93 18.79 10.96 -14.09
CA ASP A 93 18.10 11.04 -15.39
C ASP A 93 16.57 10.83 -15.28
N GLY A 94 16.05 10.74 -14.05
CA GLY A 94 14.63 10.61 -13.76
C GLY A 94 14.05 9.22 -14.01
N GLN A 95 14.89 8.21 -14.29
CA GLN A 95 14.44 6.82 -14.43
C GLN A 95 14.14 6.22 -13.07
N ILE A 96 13.10 5.39 -12.96
CA ILE A 96 12.85 4.66 -11.71
C ILE A 96 13.99 3.68 -11.46
N GLU A 97 14.62 3.79 -10.30
CA GLU A 97 15.76 2.96 -9.91
C GLU A 97 15.29 1.81 -8.99
N TRP A 98 14.58 2.14 -7.91
CA TRP A 98 14.02 1.17 -6.97
C TRP A 98 12.52 1.30 -6.85
N GLN A 99 11.86 0.16 -6.70
CA GLN A 99 10.51 0.07 -6.16
C GLN A 99 10.54 -0.74 -4.86
N GLY A 100 9.72 -0.36 -3.90
CA GLY A 100 9.77 -1.01 -2.60
C GLY A 100 8.65 -0.63 -1.66
N ARG A 101 8.75 -1.16 -0.44
CA ARG A 101 7.91 -0.78 0.69
C ARG A 101 8.76 -0.39 1.87
N ILE A 102 8.38 0.66 2.57
CA ILE A 102 9.00 1.05 3.83
C ILE A 102 8.47 0.13 4.91
N SER A 103 9.32 -0.66 5.54
CA SER A 103 8.92 -1.74 6.45
C SER A 103 9.18 -1.40 7.91
N ALA A 104 10.20 -0.58 8.19
CA ALA A 104 10.47 -0.08 9.52
C ALA A 104 11.23 1.26 9.50
N TYR A 105 11.28 1.92 10.66
CA TYR A 105 12.16 3.05 10.91
C TYR A 105 13.02 2.73 12.14
N ASP A 106 14.33 2.81 11.98
CA ASP A 106 15.29 2.72 13.06
C ASP A 106 15.68 4.12 13.52
N LYS A 107 15.23 4.48 14.72
CA LYS A 107 15.51 5.77 15.35
C LYS A 107 16.97 5.92 15.76
N ALA A 108 17.69 4.83 16.03
CA ALA A 108 19.07 4.90 16.48
C ALA A 108 20.01 5.32 15.34
N SER A 109 19.74 4.82 14.13
CA SER A 109 20.49 5.15 12.91
C SER A 109 19.82 6.21 12.04
N ASP A 110 18.68 6.78 12.47
CA ASP A 110 17.84 7.70 11.71
C ASP A 110 17.62 7.26 10.26
N SER A 111 17.24 5.99 10.11
CA SER A 111 17.15 5.33 8.80
C SER A 111 15.91 4.47 8.70
N TYR A 112 15.40 4.33 7.49
CA TYR A 112 14.30 3.44 7.16
C TYR A 112 14.82 2.11 6.64
N VAL A 113 14.14 1.03 7.02
CA VAL A 113 14.32 -0.29 6.42
C VAL A 113 13.29 -0.44 5.32
N CYS A 114 13.75 -0.73 4.11
CA CYS A 114 12.95 -0.80 2.91
C CYS A 114 13.09 -2.19 2.28
N ASP A 115 11.97 -2.88 2.12
CA ASP A 115 11.91 -4.11 1.32
C ASP A 115 11.78 -3.73 -0.15
N LEU A 116 12.79 -4.05 -0.96
CA LEU A 116 12.73 -3.90 -2.41
C LEU A 116 11.80 -4.95 -2.98
N LEU A 117 10.94 -4.53 -3.91
CA LEU A 117 9.99 -5.40 -4.56
C LEU A 117 10.48 -5.74 -5.96
N SER A 118 10.50 -7.02 -6.28
CA SER A 118 10.84 -7.56 -7.60
C SER A 118 9.97 -6.92 -8.67
N TRP A 119 10.60 -6.48 -9.75
CA TRP A 119 9.93 -5.99 -10.95
C TRP A 119 9.11 -7.07 -11.63
N VAL A 120 9.43 -8.34 -11.43
CA VAL A 120 8.76 -9.43 -12.16
C VAL A 120 7.45 -9.78 -11.49
N ASP A 121 7.46 -10.02 -10.18
CA ASP A 121 6.34 -10.61 -9.42
C ASP A 121 5.91 -9.82 -8.19
N GLY A 122 6.55 -8.67 -7.92
CA GLY A 122 6.26 -7.84 -6.75
C GLY A 122 6.63 -8.51 -5.41
N ALA A 123 7.33 -9.65 -5.44
CA ALA A 123 7.83 -10.31 -4.24
C ALA A 123 8.98 -9.51 -3.62
N ALA A 124 9.13 -9.57 -2.30
CA ALA A 124 10.29 -8.99 -1.63
C ALA A 124 11.58 -9.67 -2.14
N SER A 125 12.46 -8.90 -2.76
CA SER A 125 13.68 -9.39 -3.40
C SER A 125 14.93 -9.12 -2.55
N ASN A 126 14.98 -7.96 -1.91
CA ASN A 126 16.12 -7.54 -1.08
C ASN A 126 15.66 -6.54 -0.01
N VAL A 127 16.52 -6.26 0.97
CA VAL A 127 16.28 -5.25 2.00
C VAL A 127 17.41 -4.23 1.95
N VAL A 128 17.04 -2.94 1.96
CA VAL A 128 18.00 -1.83 2.01
C VAL A 128 17.69 -0.92 3.18
N ILE A 129 18.74 -0.30 3.72
CA ILE A 129 18.62 0.73 4.76
C ILE A 129 18.86 2.08 4.09
N VAL A 130 17.87 2.97 4.20
CA VAL A 130 17.86 4.27 3.55
C VAL A 130 17.83 5.36 4.62
N PRO A 131 18.79 6.32 4.63
CA PRO A 131 18.76 7.43 5.57
C PRO A 131 17.46 8.21 5.48
N ALA A 132 16.93 8.71 6.60
CA ALA A 132 15.67 9.46 6.62
C ALA A 132 15.72 10.70 5.71
N ALA A 133 16.90 11.33 5.60
CA ALA A 133 17.15 12.45 4.70
C ALA A 133 16.99 12.09 3.21
N THR A 134 17.22 10.83 2.83
CA THR A 134 17.11 10.36 1.44
C THR A 134 15.66 10.05 1.07
N ILE A 135 14.83 9.58 2.01
CA ILE A 135 13.43 9.23 1.70
C ILE A 135 12.61 10.42 1.18
N GLY A 136 12.99 11.65 1.51
CA GLY A 136 12.34 12.86 1.00
C GLY A 136 12.39 13.00 -0.54
N SER A 137 13.31 12.33 -1.23
CA SER A 137 13.38 12.34 -2.70
C SER A 137 12.56 11.23 -3.37
N PHE A 138 11.96 10.32 -2.59
CA PHE A 138 11.20 9.20 -3.13
C PHE A 138 9.76 9.62 -3.41
N ALA A 139 9.16 9.04 -4.44
CA ALA A 139 7.72 9.10 -4.61
C ALA A 139 7.07 8.05 -3.71
N LEU A 140 6.15 8.46 -2.82
CA LEU A 140 5.51 7.58 -1.84
C LEU A 140 4.05 7.31 -2.21
N TYR A 141 3.64 6.05 -2.07
CA TYR A 141 2.34 5.53 -2.49
C TYR A 141 1.66 4.78 -1.34
N ARG A 142 0.34 4.90 -1.27
CA ARG A 142 -0.45 4.27 -0.19
C ARG A 142 -0.70 2.79 -0.40
N SER A 143 -0.53 2.31 -1.62
CA SER A 143 -0.75 0.93 -1.99
C SER A 143 0.17 0.52 -3.13
N ASP A 144 0.41 -0.78 -3.23
CA ASP A 144 1.11 -1.40 -4.35
C ASP A 144 0.43 -1.09 -5.69
N TYR A 145 -0.90 -1.01 -5.73
CA TYR A 145 -1.64 -0.59 -6.92
C TYR A 145 -1.28 0.83 -7.38
N ASP A 146 -1.24 1.80 -6.47
CA ASP A 146 -0.91 3.19 -6.81
C ASP A 146 0.52 3.32 -7.33
N MET A 147 1.44 2.56 -6.73
CA MET A 147 2.84 2.48 -7.16
C MET A 147 2.94 1.88 -8.58
N ARG A 148 2.31 0.72 -8.81
CA ARG A 148 2.32 0.06 -10.13
C ARG A 148 1.68 0.91 -11.22
N ARG A 149 0.60 1.63 -10.92
CA ARG A 149 0.00 2.57 -11.86
C ARG A 149 0.97 3.70 -12.21
N ALA A 150 1.64 4.27 -11.21
CA ALA A 150 2.64 5.30 -11.45
C ALA A 150 3.84 4.79 -12.27
N TYR A 151 4.23 3.51 -12.10
CA TYR A 151 5.23 2.88 -12.96
C TYR A 151 4.75 2.80 -14.41
N ALA A 152 3.50 2.36 -14.64
CA ALA A 152 2.88 2.30 -15.95
C ALA A 152 2.89 3.64 -16.66
N ASP A 153 2.44 4.68 -15.96
CA ASP A 153 2.38 6.05 -16.44
C ASP A 153 3.80 6.55 -16.79
N HIS A 154 4.82 6.14 -16.03
CA HIS A 154 6.22 6.51 -16.24
C HIS A 154 6.85 5.80 -17.45
N THR A 155 6.55 4.52 -17.66
CA THR A 155 7.16 3.71 -18.74
C THR A 155 6.33 3.68 -20.03
N GLY A 156 5.11 4.22 -20.02
CA GLY A 156 4.20 4.22 -21.16
C GLY A 156 3.50 2.87 -21.39
N ILE A 157 3.45 2.00 -20.38
CA ILE A 157 2.72 0.74 -20.40
C ILE A 157 1.23 1.01 -20.12
N SER A 158 0.32 0.35 -20.85
CA SER A 158 -1.12 0.66 -20.83
C SER A 158 -1.82 0.18 -19.54
N ALA A 159 -2.45 1.10 -18.81
CA ALA A 159 -3.25 0.86 -17.58
C ALA A 159 -4.34 -0.24 -17.67
N SER A 160 -4.67 -0.74 -18.87
CA SER A 160 -5.55 -1.90 -19.09
C SER A 160 -4.92 -3.26 -18.75
N ASP A 161 -3.59 -3.34 -18.68
CA ASP A 161 -2.83 -4.58 -18.47
C ASP A 161 -2.74 -4.98 -16.97
N PHE A 162 -3.52 -4.33 -16.12
CA PHE A 162 -3.33 -4.24 -14.66
C PHE A 162 -4.34 -5.04 -13.82
N GLU A 163 -5.40 -5.56 -14.44
CA GLU A 163 -6.46 -6.26 -13.71
C GLU A 163 -6.07 -7.70 -13.33
N ASP A 164 -4.95 -8.21 -13.86
CA ASP A 164 -4.48 -9.58 -13.66
C ASP A 164 -2.96 -9.63 -13.35
N MET A 165 -2.60 -10.41 -12.34
CA MET A 165 -1.23 -10.61 -11.90
C MET A 165 -0.41 -11.32 -12.99
N GLU A 166 -0.98 -12.30 -13.71
CA GLU A 166 -0.27 -13.02 -14.79
C GLU A 166 0.08 -12.09 -15.96
N THR A 167 -0.84 -11.21 -16.34
CA THR A 167 -0.61 -10.21 -17.42
C THR A 167 0.50 -9.22 -17.06
N TRP A 168 0.64 -8.84 -15.79
CA TRP A 168 1.75 -8.01 -15.32
C TRP A 168 3.10 -8.76 -15.38
N LEU A 169 3.13 -10.04 -14.98
CA LEU A 169 4.33 -10.91 -15.09
C LEU A 169 4.79 -11.05 -16.57
N SER A 170 3.87 -11.13 -17.52
CA SER A 170 4.20 -11.31 -18.95
C SER A 170 4.82 -10.07 -19.57
N VAL A 171 4.34 -8.87 -19.20
CA VAL A 171 4.89 -7.59 -19.65
C VAL A 171 6.33 -7.40 -19.14
N LEU A 172 6.61 -7.76 -17.89
CA LEU A 172 7.91 -7.54 -17.25
C LEU A 172 8.96 -8.61 -17.59
N SER A 173 8.53 -9.82 -17.94
CA SER A 173 9.43 -10.89 -18.39
C SER A 173 9.83 -10.82 -19.86
N GLY A 174 9.38 -9.79 -20.59
CA GLY A 174 9.65 -9.63 -22.02
C GLY A 174 8.98 -10.69 -22.89
N ARG A 175 7.99 -11.43 -22.37
CA ARG A 175 7.21 -12.42 -23.12
C ARG A 175 5.84 -11.84 -23.46
N GLY A 176 5.81 -11.02 -24.52
CA GLY A 176 4.61 -10.85 -25.33
C GLY A 176 4.13 -9.42 -25.54
N ALA A 177 4.72 -8.75 -26.53
CA ALA A 177 3.93 -8.08 -27.56
C ALA A 177 4.61 -8.37 -28.90
N ALA A 178 4.16 -9.43 -29.56
CA ALA A 178 4.32 -9.66 -30.99
C ALA A 178 2.95 -9.55 -31.64
#